data_AF-A0A9D5SF40-F1
#
_entry.id   AF-A0A9D5SF40-F1
#
_cell.length_a   1.000
_cell.length_b   1.000
_cell.length_c   1.000
_cell.angle_alpha   90.00
_cell.angle_beta   90.00
_cell.angle_gamma   90.00
#
_symmetry.space_group_name_H-M   'P 1'
#
loop_
_entity.id
_entity.type
_entity.pdbx_description
1 polymer ?
#
loop_
_entity_poly.entity_id
_entity_poly.type
_entity_poly.pdbx_seq_one_letter_code
_entity_poly.pdbx_strand_id
1 'polypeptide(L)'
;MEEKMKKIINFCLAAAAVFMLAGCAAPSPFEYGNNWLIRENDIPQYYSKFDLFYIGKAPSGYGDTHDIQFNWTKTHTNDIFGRGVRVFAPEIQQLDVENVTAALEYYLENFHKDGHPFVLLAEGKAADLLYSAMQEVDGLTVENGFIAAYLPDMQPKTAEQIADDFYWDDLKAAAGADDYGVIVTWTSCINNEKMPPQPENVYNINPLNWQLGSQAASRQENIQAVFYMPEHKNIFWRKVEVKNFCGAVIDPALGVLKINCPLPLLHVADGKFTSNCISIFAGNIAANARNRTEKLIKFREWKSLQ
;
A
#
# COMPACT_ATOMS: atom_id res chain seq x y z
N MET A 1 -19.11 16.83 61.66
CA MET A 1 -19.02 17.58 60.38
C MET A 1 -17.62 17.49 59.79
N GLU A 2 -16.59 17.60 60.63
CA GLU A 2 -15.16 17.49 60.27
C GLU A 2 -14.74 16.16 59.62
N GLU A 3 -15.29 15.03 60.08
CA GLU A 3 -14.90 13.70 59.61
C GLU A 3 -15.42 13.37 58.19
N LYS A 4 -16.61 13.89 57.84
CA LYS A 4 -17.17 13.81 56.48
C LYS A 4 -16.35 14.64 55.49
N MET A 5 -15.84 15.79 55.92
CA MET A 5 -15.03 16.68 55.08
C MET A 5 -13.64 16.10 54.79
N LYS A 6 -13.01 15.42 55.76
CA LYS A 6 -11.75 14.69 55.53
C LYS A 6 -11.90 13.51 54.58
N LYS A 7 -13.01 12.76 54.64
CA LYS A 7 -13.29 11.67 53.68
C LYS A 7 -13.48 12.17 52.25
N ILE A 8 -14.15 13.30 52.06
CA ILE A 8 -14.35 13.89 50.73
C ILE A 8 -13.02 14.40 50.15
N ILE A 9 -12.19 15.08 50.96
CA ILE A 9 -10.87 15.56 50.51
C ILE A 9 -9.94 14.40 50.15
N ASN A 10 -9.91 13.33 50.97
CA ASN A 10 -9.11 12.14 50.65
C ASN A 10 -9.62 11.39 49.41
N PHE A 11 -10.94 11.37 49.17
CA PHE A 11 -11.51 10.79 47.96
C PHE A 11 -11.19 11.62 46.71
N CYS A 12 -11.20 12.95 46.81
CA CYS A 12 -10.79 13.85 45.72
C CYS A 12 -9.28 13.77 45.42
N LEU A 13 -8.43 13.59 46.43
CA LEU A 13 -6.99 13.40 46.25
C LEU A 13 -6.65 12.04 45.64
N ALA A 14 -7.38 10.98 46.01
CA ALA A 14 -7.23 9.66 45.39
C ALA A 14 -7.73 9.67 43.94
N ALA A 15 -8.84 10.36 43.63
CA ALA A 15 -9.32 10.53 42.26
C ALA A 15 -8.36 11.35 41.40
N ALA A 16 -7.76 12.42 41.94
CA ALA A 16 -6.76 13.22 41.23
C ALA A 16 -5.45 12.43 40.98
N ALA A 17 -5.06 11.54 41.89
CA ALA A 17 -3.90 10.66 41.70
C ALA A 17 -4.15 9.55 40.66
N VAL A 18 -5.39 9.05 40.55
CA VAL A 18 -5.79 8.07 39.51
C VAL A 18 -5.92 8.74 38.13
N PHE A 19 -6.36 10.00 38.05
CA PHE A 19 -6.38 10.75 36.79
C PHE A 19 -5.00 11.25 36.33
N MET A 20 -4.01 11.36 37.22
CA MET A 20 -2.63 11.68 36.83
C MET A 20 -1.78 10.45 36.46
N LEU A 21 -2.30 9.23 36.64
CA LEU A 21 -1.65 7.98 36.26
C LEU A 21 -2.34 7.27 35.07
N ALA A 22 -3.44 7.82 34.56
CA ALA A 22 -4.06 7.39 33.32
C ALA A 22 -3.40 8.12 32.14
N GLY A 23 -2.49 7.43 31.46
CA GLY A 23 -2.09 7.78 30.11
C GLY A 23 -0.84 8.64 29.98
N CYS A 24 0.28 8.21 30.55
CA CYS A 24 1.51 8.32 29.77
C CYS A 24 1.40 7.30 28.63
N ALA A 25 0.59 7.59 27.60
CA ALA A 25 0.75 6.90 26.34
C ALA A 25 2.21 7.12 25.95
N ALA A 26 2.98 6.04 25.80
CA ALA A 26 4.28 6.15 25.19
C ALA A 26 4.06 6.88 23.84
N PRO A 27 4.85 7.92 23.52
CA PRO A 27 4.72 8.60 22.24
C PRO A 27 4.76 7.54 21.14
N SER A 28 3.83 7.64 20.19
CA SER A 28 3.74 6.66 19.09
C SER A 28 5.11 6.59 18.40
N PRO A 29 5.61 5.39 18.04
CA PRO A 29 6.86 5.27 17.30
C PRO A 29 6.79 5.97 15.93
N PHE A 30 5.62 6.43 15.49
CA PHE A 30 5.39 7.14 14.24
C PHE A 30 5.24 8.67 14.39
N GLU A 31 5.57 9.24 15.55
CA GLU A 31 5.65 10.69 15.72
C GLU A 31 6.71 11.34 14.80
N TYR A 32 6.52 12.64 14.51
CA TYR A 32 7.32 13.45 13.56
C TYR A 32 8.84 13.26 13.73
N GLY A 33 9.58 13.02 12.64
CA GLY A 33 11.04 12.81 12.67
C GLY A 33 11.52 11.72 11.71
N ASN A 34 12.59 11.00 12.11
CA ASN A 34 13.25 9.94 11.32
C ASN A 34 12.43 8.65 11.15
N ASN A 35 11.21 8.59 11.68
CA ASN A 35 10.37 7.37 11.65
C ASN A 35 9.56 7.23 10.35
N TRP A 36 9.72 8.19 9.44
CA TRP A 36 9.10 8.18 8.11
C TRP A 36 10.20 8.24 7.07
N LEU A 37 10.25 7.27 6.17
CA LEU A 37 11.09 7.37 4.98
C LEU A 37 10.60 8.51 4.10
N ILE A 38 9.28 8.62 3.92
CA ILE A 38 8.66 9.77 3.25
C ILE A 38 7.38 10.10 3.97
N ARG A 39 7.25 11.35 4.42
CA ARG A 39 6.01 11.88 4.96
C ARG A 39 5.81 13.26 4.37
N GLU A 40 4.66 13.47 3.71
CA GLU A 40 4.28 14.72 3.07
C GLU A 40 5.42 15.32 2.25
N ASN A 41 5.47 14.97 0.96
CA ASN A 41 6.35 15.50 -0.08
C ASN A 41 6.14 17.01 -0.37
N ASP A 42 5.95 17.83 0.67
CA ASP A 42 5.61 19.25 0.68
C ASP A 42 4.27 19.60 0.01
N ILE A 43 3.36 18.62 -0.14
CA ILE A 43 2.03 18.84 -0.72
C ILE A 43 1.00 18.98 0.40
N PRO A 44 0.41 20.17 0.58
CA PRO A 44 -0.72 20.33 1.49
C PRO A 44 -1.92 19.49 1.05
N GLN A 45 -2.67 18.96 2.01
CA GLN A 45 -3.83 18.11 1.74
C GLN A 45 -4.87 18.71 0.79
N TYR A 46 -5.09 20.02 0.85
CA TYR A 46 -6.06 20.69 -0.03
C TYR A 46 -5.58 20.79 -1.49
N TYR A 47 -4.31 20.48 -1.75
CA TYR A 47 -3.74 20.36 -3.10
C TYR A 47 -3.54 18.89 -3.52
N SER A 48 -3.73 17.91 -2.62
CA SER A 48 -3.67 16.51 -2.99
C SER A 48 -5.00 16.02 -3.55
N LYS A 49 -4.90 15.18 -4.58
CA LYS A 49 -6.02 14.39 -5.12
C LYS A 49 -6.34 13.21 -4.21
N PHE A 50 -5.30 12.59 -3.65
CA PHE A 50 -5.40 11.49 -2.70
C PHE A 50 -4.10 11.34 -1.90
N ASP A 51 -4.18 10.55 -0.84
CA ASP A 51 -3.04 10.10 -0.05
C ASP A 51 -2.61 8.68 -0.45
N LEU A 52 -1.31 8.43 -0.47
CA LEU A 52 -0.72 7.11 -0.66
C LEU A 52 -0.03 6.68 0.63
N PHE A 53 -0.55 5.63 1.25
CA PHE A 53 0.13 4.95 2.35
C PHE A 53 0.88 3.74 1.80
N TYR A 54 2.19 3.72 1.98
CA TYR A 54 3.08 2.71 1.40
C TYR A 54 3.89 1.98 2.46
N ILE A 55 3.82 0.65 2.45
CA ILE A 55 4.70 -0.21 3.23
C ILE A 55 5.62 -0.96 2.28
N GLY A 56 6.92 -0.77 2.44
CA GLY A 56 7.91 -1.50 1.67
C GLY A 56 9.32 -1.26 2.16
N LYS A 57 10.21 -2.17 1.79
CA LYS A 57 11.63 -2.13 2.11
C LYS A 57 12.43 -2.49 0.86
N ALA A 58 13.58 -1.88 0.67
CA ALA A 58 14.47 -2.27 -0.40
C ALA A 58 14.84 -3.76 -0.26
N PRO A 59 14.83 -4.54 -1.35
CA PRO A 59 15.17 -5.96 -1.31
C PRO A 59 16.56 -6.22 -0.76
N SER A 60 16.77 -7.40 -0.19
CA SER A 60 18.11 -7.87 0.15
C SER A 60 19.04 -7.76 -1.06
N GLY A 61 20.27 -7.28 -0.82
CA GLY A 61 21.27 -7.04 -1.87
C GLY A 61 21.29 -5.60 -2.42
N TYR A 62 20.25 -4.80 -2.20
CA TYR A 62 20.28 -3.36 -2.53
C TYR A 62 21.09 -2.54 -1.53
N GLY A 63 21.20 -3.04 -0.30
CA GLY A 63 21.83 -2.38 0.83
C GLY A 63 20.83 -1.86 1.87
N ASP A 64 21.35 -1.64 3.07
CA ASP A 64 20.56 -1.53 4.30
C ASP A 64 20.56 -0.10 4.84
N THR A 65 21.29 0.81 4.20
CA THR A 65 21.45 2.19 4.66
C THR A 65 20.13 2.95 4.51
N HIS A 66 19.88 3.88 5.43
CA HIS A 66 18.71 4.75 5.39
C HIS A 66 18.54 5.45 4.01
N ASP A 67 19.63 5.93 3.40
CA ASP A 67 19.59 6.54 2.06
C ASP A 67 19.09 5.59 0.96
N ILE A 68 19.46 4.32 1.03
CA ILE A 68 19.02 3.31 0.05
C ILE A 68 17.54 3.01 0.25
N GLN A 69 17.10 2.87 1.50
CA GLN A 69 15.69 2.66 1.84
C GLN A 69 14.84 3.86 1.42
N PHE A 70 15.30 5.08 1.72
CA PHE A 70 14.66 6.32 1.30
C PHE A 70 14.51 6.40 -0.23
N ASN A 71 15.58 6.18 -0.98
CA ASN A 71 15.55 6.29 -2.45
C ASN A 71 14.75 5.15 -3.11
N TRP A 72 14.79 3.94 -2.55
CA TRP A 72 13.92 2.85 -2.95
C TRP A 72 12.45 3.26 -2.77
N THR A 73 12.07 3.66 -1.56
CA THR A 73 10.71 4.08 -1.24
C THR A 73 10.25 5.24 -2.11
N LYS A 74 11.10 6.24 -2.33
CA LYS A 74 10.83 7.37 -3.24
C LYS A 74 10.56 6.92 -4.66
N THR A 75 11.35 5.98 -5.17
CA THR A 75 11.17 5.41 -6.51
C THR A 75 9.84 4.69 -6.65
N HIS A 76 9.36 4.02 -5.60
CA HIS A 76 8.10 3.27 -5.59
C HIS A 76 6.86 4.12 -5.26
N THR A 77 7.07 5.37 -4.84
CA THR A 77 6.00 6.27 -4.38
C THR A 77 6.03 7.58 -5.15
N ASN A 78 6.67 8.61 -4.61
CA ASN A 78 6.66 9.98 -5.12
C ASN A 78 7.07 10.08 -6.60
N ASP A 79 8.03 9.28 -7.04
CA ASP A 79 8.50 9.33 -8.43
C ASP A 79 7.50 8.72 -9.44
N ILE A 80 6.64 7.81 -8.99
CA ILE A 80 5.61 7.13 -9.79
C ILE A 80 4.26 7.87 -9.72
N PHE A 81 3.84 8.19 -8.50
CA PHE A 81 2.54 8.80 -8.20
C PHE A 81 2.56 10.33 -8.37
N GLY A 82 3.72 10.97 -8.27
CA GLY A 82 3.96 12.33 -8.72
C GLY A 82 3.17 13.42 -7.98
N ARG A 83 2.95 14.54 -8.69
CA ARG A 83 2.31 15.75 -8.15
C ARG A 83 0.84 15.52 -7.80
N GLY A 84 0.44 16.08 -6.67
CA GLY A 84 -0.93 16.00 -6.14
C GLY A 84 -1.21 14.70 -5.39
N VAL A 85 -0.19 13.99 -4.93
CA VAL A 85 -0.35 12.82 -4.05
C VAL A 85 0.50 13.04 -2.81
N ARG A 86 -0.10 13.04 -1.62
CA ARG A 86 0.69 13.02 -0.38
C ARG A 86 1.14 11.60 -0.13
N VAL A 87 2.41 11.42 0.21
CA VAL A 87 2.98 10.10 0.47
C VAL A 87 3.26 9.95 1.95
N PHE A 88 2.83 8.82 2.50
CA PHE A 88 3.08 8.36 3.86
C PHE A 88 3.72 6.99 3.78
N ALA A 89 5.02 6.92 4.06
CA ALA A 89 5.82 5.71 4.01
C ALA A 89 6.62 5.59 5.31
N PRO A 90 6.10 4.90 6.33
CA PRO A 90 6.75 4.76 7.63
C PRO A 90 8.03 3.91 7.50
N GLU A 91 9.06 4.26 8.26
CA GLU A 91 10.24 3.43 8.44
C GLU A 91 9.98 2.39 9.55
N ILE A 92 9.52 1.21 9.16
CA ILE A 92 9.23 0.12 10.10
C ILE A 92 10.49 -0.74 10.28
N GLN A 93 11.16 -0.60 11.43
CA GLN A 93 12.37 -1.37 11.73
C GLN A 93 12.09 -2.88 11.82
N GLN A 94 11.05 -3.25 12.57
CA GLN A 94 10.59 -4.62 12.70
C GLN A 94 9.28 -4.77 11.94
N LEU A 95 9.36 -5.38 10.76
CA LEU A 95 8.21 -5.54 9.87
C LEU A 95 7.34 -6.73 10.34
N ASP A 96 6.32 -6.42 11.13
CA ASP A 96 5.27 -7.32 11.64
C ASP A 96 3.90 -6.64 11.61
N VAL A 97 2.83 -7.40 11.94
CA VAL A 97 1.46 -6.91 11.83
C VAL A 97 1.19 -5.78 12.82
N GLU A 98 1.63 -5.91 14.07
CA GLU A 98 1.42 -4.91 15.13
C GLU A 98 1.99 -3.54 14.75
N ASN A 99 3.23 -3.51 14.25
CA ASN A 99 3.85 -2.26 13.83
C ASN A 99 3.22 -1.68 12.55
N VAL A 100 2.71 -2.52 11.64
CA VAL A 100 2.00 -2.06 10.44
C VAL A 100 0.61 -1.52 10.79
N THR A 101 -0.13 -2.20 11.67
CA THR A 101 -1.41 -1.75 12.25
C THR A 101 -1.22 -0.39 12.92
N ALA A 102 -0.28 -0.29 13.86
CA ALA A 102 0.00 0.96 14.56
C ALA A 102 0.42 2.11 13.62
N ALA A 103 1.14 1.82 12.54
CA ALA A 103 1.50 2.85 11.54
C ALA A 103 0.29 3.33 10.74
N LEU A 104 -0.59 2.40 10.35
CA LEU A 104 -1.80 2.69 9.58
C LEU A 104 -2.81 3.47 10.43
N GLU A 105 -3.07 3.03 11.66
CA GLU A 105 -3.89 3.75 12.64
C GLU A 105 -3.36 5.15 12.86
N TYR A 106 -2.07 5.28 13.13
CA TYR A 106 -1.45 6.58 13.35
C TYR A 106 -1.63 7.52 12.15
N TYR A 107 -1.51 7.01 10.92
CA TYR A 107 -1.81 7.79 9.72
C TYR A 107 -3.29 8.23 9.67
N LEU A 108 -4.22 7.30 9.90
CA LEU A 108 -5.65 7.57 9.84
C LEU A 108 -6.10 8.58 10.91
N GLU A 109 -5.54 8.49 12.11
CA GLU A 109 -5.88 9.36 13.23
C GLU A 109 -5.27 10.76 13.14
N ASN A 110 -4.04 10.86 12.61
CA ASN A 110 -3.25 12.09 12.71
C ASN A 110 -3.10 12.86 11.39
N PHE A 111 -3.26 12.22 10.23
CA PHE A 111 -3.00 12.84 8.91
C PHE A 111 -4.15 12.76 7.93
N HIS A 112 -4.93 11.68 8.00
CA HIS A 112 -6.11 11.51 7.18
C HIS A 112 -7.23 12.46 7.62
N LYS A 113 -8.12 12.82 6.70
CA LYS A 113 -9.36 13.52 7.04
C LYS A 113 -10.51 12.81 6.36
N ASP A 114 -11.61 12.69 7.09
CA ASP A 114 -12.82 12.05 6.60
C ASP A 114 -13.22 12.50 5.20
N GLY A 115 -13.37 11.51 4.32
CA GLY A 115 -13.73 11.72 2.93
C GLY A 115 -12.58 12.14 2.02
N HIS A 116 -11.36 12.40 2.51
CA HIS A 116 -10.22 12.60 1.63
C HIS A 116 -9.82 11.25 0.98
N PRO A 117 -9.69 11.16 -0.35
CA PRO A 117 -9.34 9.87 -0.96
C PRO A 117 -7.96 9.36 -0.51
N PHE A 118 -7.84 8.06 -0.25
CA PHE A 118 -6.55 7.43 0.03
C PHE A 118 -6.43 6.01 -0.53
N VAL A 119 -5.20 5.61 -0.80
CA VAL A 119 -4.81 4.33 -1.40
C VAL A 119 -3.73 3.69 -0.54
N LEU A 120 -3.81 2.37 -0.37
CA LEU A 120 -2.80 1.56 0.29
C LEU A 120 -1.96 0.82 -0.76
N LEU A 121 -0.65 0.69 -0.52
CA LEU A 121 0.28 0.02 -1.44
C LEU A 121 1.35 -0.75 -0.65
N ALA A 122 1.51 -2.03 -0.96
CA ALA A 122 2.60 -2.87 -0.46
C ALA A 122 2.79 -4.07 -1.39
N GLU A 123 3.90 -4.81 -1.29
CA GLU A 123 4.12 -6.03 -2.08
C GLU A 123 4.67 -7.18 -1.23
N GLY A 124 4.42 -8.42 -1.66
CA GLY A 124 4.96 -9.63 -1.04
C GLY A 124 4.58 -9.73 0.45
N LYS A 125 5.59 -9.97 1.29
CA LYS A 125 5.41 -10.03 2.75
C LYS A 125 4.84 -8.73 3.35
N ALA A 126 5.20 -7.56 2.79
CA ALA A 126 4.64 -6.30 3.27
C ALA A 126 3.14 -6.20 2.94
N ALA A 127 2.73 -6.76 1.79
CA ALA A 127 1.33 -6.85 1.41
C ALA A 127 0.54 -7.79 2.31
N ASP A 128 1.13 -8.93 2.71
CA ASP A 128 0.53 -9.83 3.71
C ASP A 128 0.24 -9.11 5.03
N LEU A 129 1.24 -8.38 5.54
CA LEU A 129 1.12 -7.69 6.82
C LEU A 129 0.16 -6.51 6.75
N LEU A 130 0.15 -5.77 5.63
CA LEU A 130 -0.80 -4.70 5.41
C LEU A 130 -2.23 -5.24 5.27
N TYR A 131 -2.43 -6.37 4.58
CA TYR A 131 -3.72 -7.04 4.52
C TYR A 131 -4.24 -7.40 5.92
N SER A 132 -3.39 -8.01 6.76
CA SER A 132 -3.77 -8.34 8.14
C SER A 132 -4.06 -7.10 8.99
N ALA A 133 -3.23 -6.06 8.88
CA ALA A 133 -3.47 -4.79 9.57
C ALA A 133 -4.80 -4.16 9.16
N MET A 134 -5.18 -4.23 7.88
CA MET A 134 -6.48 -3.73 7.41
C MET A 134 -7.67 -4.43 8.08
N GLN A 135 -7.52 -5.66 8.58
CA GLN A 135 -8.59 -6.37 9.29
C GLN A 135 -8.72 -5.92 10.75
N GLU A 136 -7.72 -5.21 11.29
CA GLU A 136 -7.68 -4.75 12.68
C GLU A 136 -8.04 -3.27 12.81
N VAL A 137 -7.97 -2.51 11.71
CA VAL A 137 -8.09 -1.05 11.68
C VAL A 137 -9.47 -0.59 11.23
N ASP A 138 -10.05 0.34 11.98
CA ASP A 138 -11.29 1.02 11.61
C ASP A 138 -11.07 2.11 10.54
N GLY A 139 -12.13 2.45 9.80
CA GLY A 139 -12.14 3.60 8.89
C GLY A 139 -11.63 3.30 7.48
N LEU A 140 -11.46 2.02 7.12
CA LEU A 140 -11.14 1.60 5.75
C LEU A 140 -12.39 1.51 4.86
N THR A 141 -13.23 2.53 4.88
CA THR A 141 -14.51 2.56 4.13
C THR A 141 -14.50 3.53 2.97
N VAL A 142 -15.34 3.28 1.97
CA VAL A 142 -15.53 4.19 0.84
C VAL A 142 -16.03 5.55 1.32
N GLU A 143 -16.83 5.62 2.37
CA GLU A 143 -17.29 6.86 3.01
C GLU A 143 -16.12 7.65 3.57
N ASN A 144 -15.18 6.98 4.25
CA ASN A 144 -14.00 7.62 4.79
C ASN A 144 -12.98 8.02 3.71
N GLY A 145 -13.12 7.52 2.48
CA GLY A 145 -12.25 7.85 1.35
C GLY A 145 -11.31 6.73 0.92
N PHE A 146 -11.45 5.52 1.46
CA PHE A 146 -10.68 4.37 1.00
C PHE A 146 -11.01 4.05 -0.46
N ILE A 147 -9.99 4.10 -1.33
CA ILE A 147 -10.13 3.83 -2.76
C ILE A 147 -9.81 2.37 -3.07
N ALA A 148 -8.59 1.95 -2.75
CA ALA A 148 -8.11 0.62 -3.03
C ALA A 148 -6.84 0.29 -2.22
N ALA A 149 -6.62 -0.99 -2.01
CA ALA A 149 -5.33 -1.53 -1.57
C ALA A 149 -4.70 -2.35 -2.71
N TYR A 150 -3.52 -1.93 -3.16
CA TYR A 150 -2.72 -2.67 -4.15
C TYR A 150 -1.69 -3.52 -3.42
N LEU A 151 -1.91 -4.84 -3.43
CA LEU A 151 -1.23 -5.82 -2.61
C LEU A 151 -0.67 -6.99 -3.46
N PRO A 152 0.12 -6.73 -4.53
CA PRO A 152 0.70 -7.79 -5.34
C PRO A 152 1.59 -8.75 -4.55
N ASP A 153 1.61 -10.00 -4.99
CA ASP A 153 2.40 -11.10 -4.41
C ASP A 153 2.16 -11.39 -2.93
N MET A 154 1.01 -10.95 -2.37
CA MET A 154 0.55 -11.44 -1.07
C MET A 154 0.15 -12.92 -1.14
N GLN A 155 -0.10 -13.54 0.02
CA GLN A 155 -0.60 -14.90 0.13
C GLN A 155 -1.86 -15.04 -0.74
N PRO A 156 -1.88 -16.04 -1.64
CA PRO A 156 -2.98 -16.25 -2.57
C PRO A 156 -4.31 -16.41 -1.83
N LYS A 157 -5.32 -15.65 -2.26
CA LYS A 157 -6.69 -15.69 -1.74
C LYS A 157 -7.68 -15.81 -2.88
N THR A 158 -8.85 -16.37 -2.64
CA THR A 158 -9.99 -16.28 -3.57
C THR A 158 -10.72 -14.96 -3.40
N ALA A 159 -11.55 -14.58 -4.36
CA ALA A 159 -12.35 -13.36 -4.26
C ALA A 159 -13.37 -13.42 -3.11
N GLU A 160 -13.91 -14.61 -2.85
CA GLU A 160 -14.84 -14.88 -1.74
C GLU A 160 -14.15 -14.72 -0.40
N GLN A 161 -12.93 -15.26 -0.24
CA GLN A 161 -12.16 -15.07 0.99
C GLN A 161 -11.90 -13.60 1.28
N ILE A 162 -11.59 -12.79 0.26
CA ILE A 162 -11.40 -11.35 0.43
C ILE A 162 -12.70 -10.67 0.85
N ALA A 163 -13.83 -11.03 0.25
CA ALA A 163 -15.13 -10.47 0.62
C ALA A 163 -15.57 -10.87 2.04
N ASP A 164 -15.28 -12.09 2.45
CA ASP A 164 -15.56 -12.58 3.81
C ASP A 164 -14.67 -11.88 4.86
N ASP A 165 -13.38 -11.73 4.55
CA ASP A 165 -12.39 -11.09 5.42
C ASP A 165 -12.72 -9.61 5.73
N PHE A 166 -13.41 -8.92 4.81
CA PHE A 166 -13.77 -7.50 4.93
C PHE A 166 -15.28 -7.22 4.80
N TYR A 167 -16.11 -8.18 5.16
CA TYR A 167 -17.57 -8.09 5.02
C TYR A 167 -18.15 -6.84 5.70
N TRP A 168 -17.63 -6.47 6.87
CA TRP A 168 -18.14 -5.34 7.66
C TRP A 168 -17.78 -3.97 7.08
N ASP A 169 -16.72 -3.90 6.29
CA ASP A 169 -16.24 -2.67 5.64
C ASP A 169 -16.73 -2.52 4.19
N ASP A 170 -17.54 -3.48 3.71
CA ASP A 170 -18.01 -3.59 2.32
C ASP A 170 -16.87 -3.57 1.29
N LEU A 171 -15.70 -4.14 1.66
CA LEU A 171 -14.57 -4.29 0.75
C LEU A 171 -14.62 -5.62 0.01
N LYS A 172 -14.08 -5.62 -1.21
CA LYS A 172 -14.09 -6.79 -2.09
C LYS A 172 -12.89 -6.84 -3.01
N ALA A 173 -12.66 -7.99 -3.63
CA ALA A 173 -11.69 -8.09 -4.71
C ALA A 173 -12.12 -7.21 -5.91
N ALA A 174 -11.17 -6.53 -6.55
CA ALA A 174 -11.47 -5.72 -7.74
C ALA A 174 -11.89 -6.60 -8.93
N ALA A 175 -12.94 -6.20 -9.64
CA ALA A 175 -13.40 -6.82 -10.87
C ALA A 175 -13.03 -6.02 -12.14
N GLY A 176 -12.64 -4.75 -11.98
CA GLY A 176 -12.33 -3.84 -13.08
C GLY A 176 -11.52 -2.61 -12.70
N ALA A 177 -11.22 -1.80 -13.71
CA ALA A 177 -10.43 -0.57 -13.58
C ALA A 177 -11.10 0.53 -12.74
N ASP A 178 -12.43 0.54 -12.69
CA ASP A 178 -13.24 1.63 -12.14
C ASP A 178 -13.76 1.36 -10.72
N ASP A 179 -13.52 0.17 -10.18
CA ASP A 179 -13.99 -0.20 -8.84
C ASP A 179 -13.27 0.58 -7.74
N TYR A 180 -13.96 0.84 -6.63
CA TYR A 180 -13.41 1.45 -5.41
C TYR A 180 -13.95 0.69 -4.19
N GLY A 181 -13.29 0.85 -3.05
CA GLY A 181 -13.51 -0.03 -1.89
C GLY A 181 -13.00 -1.45 -2.17
N VAL A 182 -11.83 -1.57 -2.80
CA VAL A 182 -11.38 -2.87 -3.33
C VAL A 182 -9.94 -3.24 -3.01
N ILE A 183 -9.72 -4.54 -2.89
CA ILE A 183 -8.39 -5.16 -2.82
C ILE A 183 -7.97 -5.58 -4.23
N VAL A 184 -6.75 -5.22 -4.61
CA VAL A 184 -6.15 -5.51 -5.91
C VAL A 184 -4.91 -6.34 -5.69
N THR A 185 -4.87 -7.55 -6.22
CA THR A 185 -3.70 -8.42 -6.10
C THR A 185 -3.56 -9.36 -7.29
N TRP A 186 -2.36 -9.91 -7.43
CA TRP A 186 -2.02 -10.98 -8.36
C TRP A 186 -0.78 -11.70 -7.82
N THR A 187 -0.63 -12.97 -8.20
CA THR A 187 0.56 -13.78 -7.92
C THR A 187 1.45 -13.78 -9.16
N SER A 188 2.60 -13.14 -9.08
CA SER A 188 3.50 -12.96 -10.22
C SER A 188 4.28 -14.23 -10.55
N CYS A 189 4.36 -14.56 -11.83
CA CYS A 189 5.23 -15.61 -12.36
C CYS A 189 6.03 -15.02 -13.52
N ILE A 190 7.28 -14.63 -13.25
CA ILE A 190 8.12 -13.90 -14.20
C ILE A 190 8.87 -14.91 -15.08
N ASN A 191 8.76 -14.75 -16.40
CA ASN A 191 9.48 -15.54 -17.41
C ASN A 191 9.40 -17.07 -17.20
N ASN A 192 8.24 -17.55 -16.75
CA ASN A 192 7.97 -18.96 -16.42
C ASN A 192 8.92 -19.54 -15.37
N GLU A 193 9.28 -18.74 -14.37
CA GLU A 193 9.98 -19.25 -13.19
C GLU A 193 9.18 -20.36 -12.49
N LYS A 194 9.89 -21.22 -11.77
CA LYS A 194 9.27 -22.34 -11.07
C LYS A 194 8.54 -21.83 -9.83
N MET A 195 7.22 -21.87 -9.87
CA MET A 195 6.34 -21.49 -8.77
C MET A 195 5.95 -22.70 -7.91
N PRO A 196 5.72 -22.53 -6.59
CA PRO A 196 5.01 -23.53 -5.80
C PRO A 196 3.57 -23.69 -6.31
N PRO A 197 2.93 -24.85 -6.10
CA PRO A 197 1.52 -25.02 -6.39
C PRO A 197 0.68 -23.96 -5.67
N GLN A 198 -0.24 -23.34 -6.39
CA GLN A 198 -1.18 -22.38 -5.83
C GLN A 198 -2.48 -23.09 -5.43
N PRO A 199 -3.26 -22.53 -4.49
CA PRO A 199 -4.63 -22.97 -4.25
C PRO A 199 -5.49 -22.93 -5.52
N GLU A 200 -6.62 -23.63 -5.52
CA GLU A 200 -7.59 -23.49 -6.60
C GLU A 200 -8.29 -22.12 -6.52
N ASN A 201 -8.68 -21.56 -7.67
CA ASN A 201 -9.46 -20.32 -7.77
C ASN A 201 -8.81 -19.07 -7.13
N VAL A 202 -7.48 -18.99 -7.13
CA VAL A 202 -6.78 -17.78 -6.69
C VAL A 202 -7.22 -16.57 -7.50
N TYR A 203 -7.64 -15.52 -6.81
CA TYR A 203 -7.94 -14.23 -7.38
C TYR A 203 -6.68 -13.58 -7.94
N ASN A 204 -6.74 -13.24 -9.22
CA ASN A 204 -5.72 -12.48 -9.91
C ASN A 204 -6.41 -11.46 -10.81
N ILE A 205 -5.94 -10.21 -10.77
CA ILE A 205 -6.31 -9.18 -11.75
C ILE A 205 -5.07 -8.76 -12.53
N ASN A 206 -5.18 -8.67 -13.86
CA ASN A 206 -4.06 -8.29 -14.70
C ASN A 206 -3.88 -6.76 -14.67
N PRO A 207 -2.78 -6.22 -14.13
CA PRO A 207 -2.59 -4.77 -13.99
C PRO A 207 -2.39 -4.05 -15.33
N LEU A 208 -2.16 -4.78 -16.44
CA LEU A 208 -2.03 -4.16 -17.76
C LEU A 208 -3.36 -3.71 -18.34
N ASN A 209 -4.45 -4.44 -18.07
CA ASN A 209 -5.78 -4.16 -18.63
C ASN A 209 -6.90 -4.08 -17.58
N TRP A 210 -6.59 -4.37 -16.30
CA TRP A 210 -7.52 -4.41 -15.17
C TRP A 210 -8.69 -5.37 -15.38
N GLN A 211 -8.42 -6.51 -16.02
CA GLN A 211 -9.41 -7.54 -16.27
C GLN A 211 -9.11 -8.81 -15.49
N LEU A 212 -10.19 -9.52 -15.18
CA LEU A 212 -10.16 -10.89 -14.71
C LEU A 212 -10.14 -11.83 -15.93
N GLY A 213 -9.43 -12.96 -15.79
CA GLY A 213 -9.41 -14.02 -16.80
C GLY A 213 -8.18 -14.02 -17.70
N SER A 214 -8.15 -14.99 -18.62
CA SER A 214 -6.97 -15.36 -19.40
C SER A 214 -6.73 -14.54 -20.67
N GLN A 215 -7.37 -13.37 -20.80
CA GLN A 215 -7.10 -12.47 -21.91
C GLN A 215 -5.67 -11.92 -21.77
N ALA A 216 -4.82 -12.22 -22.74
CA ALA A 216 -3.46 -11.72 -22.77
C ALA A 216 -3.44 -10.20 -22.99
N ALA A 217 -2.66 -9.51 -22.18
CA ALA A 217 -2.32 -8.11 -22.36
C ALA A 217 -0.91 -8.00 -22.95
N SER A 218 -0.83 -7.21 -24.01
CA SER A 218 0.40 -6.96 -24.76
C SER A 218 1.34 -6.01 -24.01
N ARG A 219 2.60 -5.97 -24.41
CA ARG A 219 3.56 -5.01 -23.84
C ARG A 219 3.15 -3.56 -24.04
N GLN A 220 2.36 -3.25 -25.06
CA GLN A 220 1.88 -1.89 -25.34
C GLN A 220 0.93 -1.36 -24.25
N GLU A 221 0.34 -2.26 -23.46
CA GLU A 221 -0.53 -1.90 -22.33
C GLU A 221 0.27 -1.64 -21.04
N ASN A 222 1.58 -1.94 -21.04
CA ASN A 222 2.47 -1.56 -19.95
C ASN A 222 2.91 -0.10 -20.10
N ILE A 223 2.24 0.79 -19.36
CA ILE A 223 2.43 2.24 -19.41
C ILE A 223 3.91 2.56 -19.18
N GLN A 224 4.47 2.05 -18.07
CA GLN A 224 5.84 2.27 -17.67
C GLN A 224 6.21 1.34 -16.52
N ALA A 225 7.37 0.69 -16.63
CA ALA A 225 8.10 0.12 -15.50
C ALA A 225 9.11 1.13 -14.96
N VAL A 226 9.33 1.15 -13.65
CA VAL A 226 10.26 2.07 -12.97
C VAL A 226 11.12 1.27 -12.01
N PHE A 227 12.44 1.28 -12.19
CA PHE A 227 13.38 0.51 -11.37
C PHE A 227 14.33 1.43 -10.62
N TYR A 228 14.61 1.08 -9.36
CA TYR A 228 15.74 1.64 -8.61
C TYR A 228 16.97 0.73 -8.79
N MET A 229 18.16 1.30 -8.98
CA MET A 229 19.41 0.58 -9.20
C MET A 229 20.53 1.23 -8.38
N PRO A 230 20.66 0.90 -7.08
CA PRO A 230 21.59 1.58 -6.16
C PRO A 230 23.07 1.42 -6.57
N GLU A 231 23.42 0.34 -7.26
CA GLU A 231 24.77 0.00 -7.70
C GLU A 231 25.28 0.92 -8.83
N HIS A 232 24.40 1.63 -9.53
CA HIS A 232 24.82 2.59 -10.54
C HIS A 232 25.63 3.72 -9.88
N LYS A 233 26.88 3.88 -10.34
CA LYS A 233 27.82 4.90 -9.84
C LYS A 233 27.30 6.33 -10.02
N ASN A 234 26.54 6.56 -11.09
CA ASN A 234 25.95 7.86 -11.36
C ASN A 234 24.52 7.89 -10.82
N ILE A 235 24.31 8.74 -9.82
CA ILE A 235 23.06 8.91 -9.09
C ILE A 235 21.85 9.18 -10.00
N PHE A 236 22.06 9.86 -11.14
CA PHE A 236 20.99 10.18 -12.09
C PHE A 236 20.48 8.96 -12.86
N TRP A 237 21.25 7.87 -12.89
CA TRP A 237 20.89 6.62 -13.56
C TRP A 237 20.45 5.53 -12.58
N ARG A 238 20.37 5.85 -11.29
CA ARG A 238 19.83 4.93 -10.29
C ARG A 238 18.32 4.77 -10.41
N LYS A 239 17.64 5.63 -11.17
CA LYS A 239 16.25 5.42 -11.56
C LYS A 239 16.20 5.15 -13.06
N VAL A 240 15.58 4.04 -13.44
CA VAL A 240 15.41 3.65 -14.84
C VAL A 240 13.94 3.46 -15.14
N GLU A 241 13.47 4.16 -16.16
CA GLU A 241 12.09 4.14 -16.59
C GLU A 241 11.97 3.49 -17.97
N VAL A 242 11.14 2.46 -18.12
CA VAL A 242 11.02 1.69 -19.36
C VAL A 242 9.56 1.52 -19.75
N LYS A 243 9.16 2.10 -20.89
CA LYS A 243 7.82 1.91 -21.47
C LYS A 243 7.74 0.56 -22.16
N ASN A 244 6.53 0.00 -22.19
CA ASN A 244 6.25 -1.25 -22.85
C ASN A 244 7.22 -2.38 -22.44
N PHE A 245 7.52 -2.47 -21.15
CA PHE A 245 8.52 -3.37 -20.60
C PHE A 245 8.06 -4.82 -20.69
N CYS A 246 6.85 -5.14 -20.20
CA CYS A 246 6.37 -6.52 -20.14
C CYS A 246 4.97 -6.68 -20.74
N GLY A 247 4.67 -7.89 -21.25
CA GLY A 247 3.30 -8.36 -21.43
C GLY A 247 2.89 -9.28 -20.28
N ALA A 248 1.58 -9.48 -20.08
CA ALA A 248 1.09 -10.34 -19.00
C ALA A 248 -0.23 -11.04 -19.34
N VAL A 249 -0.42 -12.24 -18.81
CA VAL A 249 -1.64 -13.04 -18.96
C VAL A 249 -1.90 -13.85 -17.69
N ILE A 250 -3.16 -13.92 -17.24
CA ILE A 250 -3.52 -14.80 -16.12
C ILE A 250 -3.56 -16.24 -16.61
N ASP A 251 -2.84 -17.12 -15.91
CA ASP A 251 -2.92 -18.56 -16.09
C ASP A 251 -3.77 -19.15 -14.96
N PRO A 252 -5.06 -19.45 -15.23
CA PRO A 252 -5.97 -19.96 -14.20
C PRO A 252 -5.60 -21.38 -13.74
N ALA A 253 -4.90 -22.17 -14.56
CA ALA A 253 -4.49 -23.52 -14.18
C ALA A 253 -3.34 -23.49 -13.16
N LEU A 254 -2.49 -22.46 -13.22
CA LEU A 254 -1.41 -22.24 -12.26
C LEU A 254 -1.79 -21.28 -11.13
N GLY A 255 -2.89 -20.53 -11.25
CA GLY A 255 -3.32 -19.53 -10.27
C GLY A 255 -2.40 -18.31 -10.22
N VAL A 256 -1.75 -17.94 -11.33
CA VAL A 256 -0.73 -16.87 -11.39
C VAL A 256 -0.96 -15.92 -12.56
N LEU A 257 -0.43 -14.71 -12.43
CA LEU A 257 -0.17 -13.80 -13.54
C LEU A 257 1.18 -14.14 -14.18
N LYS A 258 1.17 -14.73 -15.37
CA LYS A 258 2.38 -14.93 -16.17
C LYS A 258 2.83 -13.60 -16.75
N ILE A 259 4.05 -13.20 -16.42
CA ILE A 259 4.65 -11.94 -16.86
C ILE A 259 5.82 -12.27 -17.78
N ASN A 260 5.79 -11.73 -19.00
CA ASN A 260 6.87 -11.89 -19.98
C ASN A 260 7.67 -10.58 -20.09
N CYS A 261 8.89 -10.61 -19.59
CA CYS A 261 9.82 -9.49 -19.52
C CYS A 261 11.03 -9.72 -20.46
N PRO A 262 11.63 -8.66 -21.04
CA PRO A 262 12.83 -8.79 -21.85
C PRO A 262 14.00 -9.35 -21.04
N LEU A 263 14.83 -10.15 -21.70
CA LEU A 263 16.11 -10.61 -21.16
C LEU A 263 17.27 -9.82 -21.81
N PRO A 264 18.32 -9.44 -21.06
CA PRO A 264 18.47 -9.61 -19.60
C PRO A 264 17.57 -8.65 -18.80
N LEU A 265 17.15 -9.08 -17.61
CA LEU A 265 16.37 -8.24 -16.70
C LEU A 265 17.23 -7.07 -16.18
N LEU A 266 16.58 -5.92 -15.98
CA LEU A 266 17.25 -4.64 -15.73
C LEU A 266 17.99 -4.57 -14.38
N HIS A 267 17.56 -5.34 -13.39
CA HIS A 267 18.30 -5.51 -12.14
C HIS A 267 18.09 -6.93 -11.61
N VAL A 268 19.19 -7.55 -11.20
CA VAL A 268 19.24 -8.91 -10.67
C VAL A 268 20.11 -8.85 -9.41
N ALA A 269 19.50 -8.91 -8.22
CA ALA A 269 20.23 -9.01 -6.96
C ALA A 269 20.52 -10.50 -6.70
N ASP A 270 21.78 -10.83 -6.35
CA ASP A 270 22.21 -12.20 -6.05
C ASP A 270 21.83 -13.25 -7.12
N GLY A 271 21.83 -12.85 -8.39
CA GLY A 271 21.48 -13.74 -9.51
C GLY A 271 19.97 -14.00 -9.67
N LYS A 272 19.10 -13.31 -8.91
CA LYS A 272 17.64 -13.36 -9.05
C LYS A 272 17.06 -11.99 -9.36
N PHE A 273 16.02 -11.97 -10.18
CA PHE A 273 15.18 -10.79 -10.25
C PHE A 273 14.49 -10.66 -8.91
N THR A 274 14.74 -9.56 -8.21
CA THR A 274 14.03 -9.28 -6.97
C THR A 274 12.55 -9.16 -7.32
N SER A 275 11.68 -9.97 -6.70
CA SER A 275 10.22 -9.78 -6.80
C SER A 275 9.93 -8.31 -6.52
N ASN A 276 9.60 -7.60 -7.59
CA ASN A 276 9.48 -6.15 -7.60
C ASN A 276 8.39 -5.80 -8.61
N CYS A 277 7.20 -6.26 -8.26
CA CYS A 277 6.05 -6.27 -9.14
C CYS A 277 5.40 -4.91 -9.19
N ILE A 278 5.54 -4.11 -8.12
CA ILE A 278 5.24 -2.68 -8.16
C ILE A 278 6.11 -1.99 -9.22
N SER A 279 7.42 -2.27 -9.31
CA SER A 279 8.27 -1.65 -10.34
C SER A 279 7.86 -2.01 -11.77
N ILE A 280 7.50 -3.27 -12.02
CA ILE A 280 7.11 -3.74 -13.36
C ILE A 280 5.84 -3.00 -13.85
N PHE A 281 4.89 -2.78 -12.95
CA PHE A 281 3.57 -2.20 -13.25
C PHE A 281 3.39 -0.78 -12.71
N ALA A 282 4.48 -0.10 -12.37
CA ALA A 282 4.49 1.21 -11.72
C ALA A 282 3.53 2.23 -12.35
N GLY A 283 3.68 2.45 -13.65
CA GLY A 283 2.83 3.39 -14.39
C GLY A 283 1.37 2.96 -14.45
N ASN A 284 1.11 1.66 -14.57
CA ASN A 284 -0.24 1.10 -14.58
C ASN A 284 -0.94 1.32 -13.25
N ILE A 285 -0.31 0.91 -12.13
CA ILE A 285 -0.86 1.06 -10.78
C ILE A 285 -1.17 2.54 -10.49
N ALA A 286 -0.23 3.44 -10.79
CA ALA A 286 -0.41 4.87 -10.56
C ALA A 286 -1.52 5.48 -11.43
N ALA A 287 -1.67 5.04 -12.68
CA ALA A 287 -2.76 5.47 -13.54
C ALA A 287 -4.11 4.98 -13.01
N ASN A 288 -4.19 3.74 -12.53
CA ASN A 288 -5.43 3.17 -12.01
C ASN A 288 -5.85 3.79 -10.67
N ALA A 289 -4.90 4.03 -9.76
CA ALA A 289 -5.16 4.75 -8.50
C ALA A 289 -5.77 6.14 -8.76
N ARG A 290 -5.21 6.87 -9.73
CA ARG A 290 -5.77 8.17 -10.17
C ARG A 290 -7.16 8.03 -10.77
N ASN A 291 -7.37 7.07 -11.66
CA ASN A 291 -8.68 6.83 -12.28
C ASN A 291 -9.76 6.54 -11.23
N ARG A 292 -9.50 5.61 -10.30
CA ARG A 292 -10.45 5.25 -9.23
C ARG A 292 -10.75 6.42 -8.30
N THR A 293 -9.72 7.19 -7.95
CA THR A 293 -9.88 8.43 -7.18
C THR A 293 -10.80 9.42 -7.90
N GLU A 294 -10.55 9.68 -9.18
CA GLU A 294 -11.37 10.60 -9.98
C GLU A 294 -12.82 10.10 -10.14
N LYS A 295 -13.03 8.79 -10.21
CA LYS A 295 -14.37 8.17 -10.25
C LYS A 295 -15.10 8.34 -8.91
N LEU A 296 -14.45 8.08 -7.77
CA LEU A 296 -15.08 8.28 -6.47
C LEU A 296 -15.47 9.74 -6.23
N ILE A 297 -14.58 10.68 -6.56
CA ILE A 297 -14.86 12.12 -6.42
C ILE A 297 -16.10 12.49 -7.23
N LYS A 298 -16.15 12.11 -8.52
CA LYS A 298 -17.31 12.39 -9.39
C LYS A 298 -18.61 11.75 -8.86
N PHE A 299 -18.53 10.53 -8.34
CA PHE A 299 -19.68 9.84 -7.76
C PHE A 299 -20.25 10.59 -6.55
N ARG A 300 -19.38 11.09 -5.67
CA ARG A 300 -19.78 11.88 -4.49
C ARG A 300 -20.33 13.24 -4.86
N GLU A 301 -19.73 13.93 -5.83
CA GLU A 301 -20.25 15.20 -6.37
C GLU A 301 -21.64 15.03 -6.98
N TRP A 302 -21.91 13.92 -7.67
CA TRP A 302 -23.23 13.64 -8.19
C TRP A 302 -24.25 13.38 -7.06
N LYS A 303 -23.88 12.61 -6.03
CA LYS A 303 -24.75 12.34 -4.87
C LYS A 303 -25.10 13.61 -4.08
N SER A 304 -24.21 14.58 -3.98
CA SER A 304 -24.49 15.83 -3.23
C SER A 304 -25.44 16.79 -3.95
N LEU A 305 -25.70 16.56 -5.24
CA LEU A 305 -26.63 17.34 -6.06
C LEU A 305 -28.06 16.76 -6.09
N GLN A 306 -28.29 15.58 -5.50
CA GLN A 306 -29.60 14.91 -5.40
C GLN A 306 -30.27 15.16 -4.05
#